data_AF-A0A659PS80-F1
#
_entry.id   AF-A0A659PS80-F1
#
_cell.length_a   1.000
_cell.length_b   1.000
_cell.length_c   1.000
_cell.angle_alpha   90.00
_cell.angle_beta   90.00
_cell.angle_gamma   90.00
#
_symmetry.space_group_name_H-M   'P 1'
#
loop_
_entity.id
_entity.type
_entity.pdbx_description
1 polymer ?
#
loop_
_entity_poly.entity_id
_entity_poly.type
_entity_poly.pdbx_seq_one_letter_code
_entity_poly.pdbx_strand_id
1 'polypeptide(L)'
;DNVVYRMGFGATRAEARQLVSHKAIMVNGRVVNIASYQVSPNDVVSIREKAKKQSRVKAALELAEQREKPTWLEVDAGKMEGTYKRKPERSDLSADINEHLIVELYSK
;
A
#
# COMPACT_ATOMS: atom_id res chain seq x y z
N ASP A 1 -3.98 1.58 4.21
CA ASP A 1 -2.55 1.78 4.57
C ASP A 1 -1.66 0.65 4.04
N ASN A 2 -2.07 -0.62 4.11
CA ASN A 2 -1.30 -1.76 3.59
C ASN A 2 -0.93 -1.63 2.10
N VAL A 3 -1.86 -1.17 1.26
CA VAL A 3 -1.58 -0.92 -0.17
C VAL A 3 -0.50 0.15 -0.34
N VAL A 4 -0.56 1.24 0.43
CA VAL A 4 0.45 2.32 0.40
C VAL A 4 1.84 1.81 0.79
N TYR A 5 1.92 0.93 1.79
CA TYR A 5 3.17 0.26 2.17
C TYR A 5 3.69 -0.68 1.07
N ARG A 6 2.80 -1.49 0.48
CA ARG A 6 3.14 -2.42 -0.61
C ARG A 6 3.56 -1.71 -1.90
N MET A 7 3.06 -0.49 -2.12
CA MET A 7 3.50 0.39 -3.21
C MET A 7 4.85 1.08 -2.92
N GLY A 8 5.38 0.96 -1.71
CA GLY A 8 6.69 1.55 -1.36
C GLY A 8 6.66 3.02 -0.94
N PHE A 9 5.48 3.62 -0.74
CA PHE A 9 5.37 5.02 -0.35
C PHE A 9 5.67 5.29 1.13
N GLY A 10 5.76 4.24 1.95
CA GLY A 10 6.20 4.32 3.35
C GLY A 10 7.16 3.18 3.68
N ALA A 11 8.18 3.46 4.50
CA ALA A 11 9.20 2.46 4.83
C ALA A 11 8.62 1.32 5.68
N THR A 12 7.67 1.64 6.57
CA THR A 12 6.94 0.69 7.42
C THR A 12 5.43 0.81 7.27
N ARG A 13 4.67 -0.20 7.71
CA ARG A 13 3.19 -0.14 7.75
C ARG A 13 2.67 1.00 8.64
N ALA A 14 3.34 1.27 9.76
CA ALA A 14 2.99 2.36 10.67
C ALA A 14 3.19 3.73 10.00
N GLU A 15 4.29 3.91 9.28
CA GLU A 15 4.54 5.13 8.52
C GLU A 15 3.52 5.32 7.39
N ALA A 16 3.22 4.27 6.63
CA ALA A 16 2.19 4.31 5.60
C ALA A 16 0.82 4.72 6.20
N ARG A 17 0.48 4.24 7.40
CA ARG A 17 -0.72 4.65 8.13
C ARG A 17 -0.69 6.12 8.54
N GLN A 18 0.46 6.64 8.97
CA GLN A 18 0.64 8.06 9.27
C GLN A 18 0.40 8.92 8.01
N LEU A 19 0.96 8.53 6.86
CA LEU A 19 0.75 9.23 5.59
C LEU A 19 -0.73 9.29 5.20
N VAL A 20 -1.46 8.18 5.35
CA VAL A 20 -2.91 8.14 5.11
C VAL A 20 -3.62 9.11 6.06
N SER A 21 -3.43 8.98 7.38
CA SER A 21 -4.09 9.83 8.39
C SER A 21 -3.82 11.32 8.16
N HIS A 22 -2.59 11.68 7.78
CA HIS A 22 -2.16 13.05 7.54
C HIS A 22 -2.58 13.61 6.18
N LYS A 23 -3.54 12.98 5.48
CA LYS A 23 -4.10 13.47 4.21
C LYS A 23 -3.04 13.61 3.10
N ALA A 24 -2.02 12.75 3.12
CA ALA A 24 -0.95 12.72 2.12
C ALA A 24 -1.25 11.74 0.96
N ILE A 25 -2.24 10.87 1.12
CA ILE A 25 -2.62 9.85 0.13
C ILE A 25 -3.92 10.25 -0.58
N MET A 26 -3.97 9.96 -1.87
CA MET A 26 -5.11 10.16 -2.74
C MET A 26 -5.50 8.84 -3.40
N VAL A 27 -6.80 8.60 -3.56
CA VAL A 27 -7.36 7.48 -4.33
C VAL A 27 -8.27 8.08 -5.40
N ASN A 28 -8.00 7.77 -6.67
CA ASN A 28 -8.71 8.33 -7.84
C ASN A 28 -8.82 9.86 -7.80
N GLY A 29 -7.73 10.54 -7.42
CA GLY A 29 -7.69 12.00 -7.33
C GLY A 29 -8.39 12.62 -6.11
N ARG A 30 -8.95 11.82 -5.20
CA ARG A 30 -9.59 12.30 -3.96
C ARG A 30 -8.73 11.98 -2.75
N VAL A 31 -8.64 12.92 -1.81
CA VAL A 31 -7.89 12.72 -0.55
C VAL A 31 -8.64 11.72 0.32
N VAL A 32 -7.97 10.65 0.73
CA VAL A 32 -8.52 9.62 1.63
C VAL A 32 -7.61 9.50 2.84
N ASN A 33 -8.16 9.66 4.04
CA ASN A 33 -7.42 9.60 5.30
C ASN A 33 -7.84 8.47 6.25
N ILE A 34 -8.64 7.52 5.75
CA ILE A 34 -9.12 6.37 6.52
C ILE A 34 -8.20 5.19 6.22
N ALA A 35 -7.44 4.73 7.21
CA ALA A 35 -6.45 3.67 7.03
C ALA A 35 -7.08 2.32 6.63
N SER A 36 -8.29 2.05 7.13
CA SER A 36 -9.12 0.88 6.82
C SER A 36 -9.91 1.00 5.52
N TYR A 37 -9.67 2.03 4.71
CA TYR A 37 -10.32 2.17 3.41
C TYR A 37 -9.99 0.96 2.51
N GLN A 38 -11.04 0.36 1.96
CA GLN A 38 -10.92 -0.81 1.09
C GLN A 38 -10.71 -0.35 -0.35
N VAL A 39 -9.51 -0.61 -0.88
CA VAL A 39 -9.14 -0.26 -2.26
C VAL A 39 -9.79 -1.23 -3.23
N SER A 40 -10.37 -0.71 -4.31
CA SER A 40 -11.03 -1.51 -5.35
C SER A 40 -10.08 -1.79 -6.51
N PRO A 41 -10.29 -2.89 -7.27
CA PRO A 41 -9.57 -3.13 -8.52
C PRO A 41 -9.63 -1.92 -9.46
N ASN A 42 -8.49 -1.63 -10.10
CA ASN A 42 -8.22 -0.49 -10.96
C ASN A 42 -8.19 0.88 -10.28
N ASP A 43 -8.30 0.96 -8.95
CA ASP A 43 -8.10 2.23 -8.24
C ASP A 43 -6.65 2.70 -8.39
N VAL A 44 -6.49 4.00 -8.65
CA VAL A 44 -5.19 4.67 -8.70
C VAL A 44 -4.93 5.34 -7.35
N VAL A 45 -3.91 4.88 -6.65
CA VAL A 45 -3.43 5.43 -5.38
C VAL A 45 -2.21 6.28 -5.66
N SER A 46 -2.23 7.55 -5.27
CA SER A 46 -1.14 8.48 -5.50
C SER A 46 -0.81 9.33 -4.28
N ILE A 47 0.40 9.87 -4.26
CA ILE A 47 0.81 10.83 -3.24
C ILE A 47 0.35 12.23 -3.65
N ARG A 48 -0.27 12.94 -2.71
CA ARG A 48 -0.69 14.32 -2.91
C ARG A 48 0.52 15.20 -3.25
N GLU A 49 0.38 16.14 -4.18
CA GLU A 49 1.47 17.01 -4.62
C GLU A 49 2.28 17.67 -3.50
N LYS A 50 1.60 18.19 -2.48
CA LYS A 50 2.25 18.80 -1.31
C LYS A 50 3.12 17.84 -0.50
N ALA A 51 2.84 16.54 -0.59
CA ALA A 51 3.54 15.48 0.13
C ALA A 51 4.62 14.78 -0.71
N LYS A 52 4.64 14.93 -2.04
CA LYS A 52 5.66 14.33 -2.93
C LYS A 52 7.10 14.77 -2.59
N LYS A 53 7.26 15.96 -2.02
CA LYS A 53 8.57 16.50 -1.62
C LYS A 53 9.11 15.94 -0.31
N GLN A 54 8.34 15.13 0.43
CA GLN A 54 8.77 14.61 1.72
C GLN A 54 9.92 13.62 1.55
N SER A 55 11.03 13.86 2.26
CA SER A 55 12.23 13.00 2.22
C SER A 55 11.92 11.54 2.57
N ARG A 56 11.01 11.32 3.53
CA ARG A 56 10.60 9.96 3.95
C ARG A 56 10.00 9.12 2.83
N VAL A 57 9.24 9.74 1.92
CA VAL A 57 8.64 9.04 0.77
C VAL A 57 9.71 8.61 -0.22
N LYS A 58 10.71 9.47 -0.47
CA LYS A 58 11.83 9.17 -1.37
C LYS A 58 12.67 8.01 -0.82
N ALA A 59 13.03 8.09 0.46
CA ALA A 59 13.74 7.00 1.14
C ALA A 59 12.93 5.68 1.15
N ALA A 60 11.60 5.77 1.30
CA ALA A 60 10.73 4.60 1.25
C ALA A 60 10.71 3.93 -0.13
N LEU A 61 10.73 4.73 -1.22
CA LEU A 61 10.79 4.21 -2.59
C LEU A 61 12.12 3.49 -2.85
N GLU A 62 13.25 4.07 -2.42
CA GLU A 62 14.56 3.41 -2.50
C GLU A 62 14.57 2.07 -1.75
N LEU A 63 13.99 2.02 -0.55
CA LEU A 63 13.82 0.77 0.22
C LEU A 63 12.84 -0.21 -0.41
N ALA A 64 11.93 0.25 -1.27
CA ALA A 64 10.97 -0.60 -1.96
C ALA A 64 11.57 -1.28 -3.19
N GLU A 65 12.60 -0.69 -3.80
CA GLU A 65 13.34 -1.32 -4.91
C GLU A 65 14.08 -2.59 -4.48
N GLN A 66 14.48 -2.67 -3.21
CA GLN A 66 15.13 -3.84 -2.63
C GLN A 66 14.12 -4.95 -2.24
N ARG A 67 12.81 -4.65 -2.25
CA ARG A 67 11.76 -5.59 -1.89
C ARG A 67 11.17 -6.22 -3.15
N GLU A 68 10.65 -7.42 -2.99
CA GLU A 68 9.86 -8.07 -4.03
C GLU A 68 8.62 -7.22 -4.36
N LYS A 69 8.48 -6.85 -5.64
CA LYS A 69 7.36 -6.04 -6.12
C LYS A 69 6.11 -6.92 -6.27
N PRO A 70 4.99 -6.58 -5.61
CA PRO A 70 3.74 -7.31 -5.74
C PRO A 70 3.21 -7.34 -7.18
N THR A 71 2.86 -8.52 -7.69
CA THR A 71 2.33 -8.71 -9.06
C THR A 71 0.95 -8.05 -9.26
N TRP A 72 0.17 -7.91 -8.19
CA TRP A 72 -1.18 -7.32 -8.21
C TRP A 72 -1.19 -5.80 -8.12
N LEU A 73 -0.01 -5.16 -8.05
CA LEU A 73 0.16 -3.71 -8.05
C LEU A 73 1.01 -3.27 -9.24
N GLU A 74 0.67 -2.12 -9.81
CA GLU A 74 1.58 -1.37 -10.66
C GLU A 74 2.03 -0.13 -9.92
N VAL A 75 3.31 0.22 -9.97
CA VAL A 75 3.83 1.42 -9.31
C VAL A 75 4.75 2.17 -10.26
N ASP A 76 4.43 3.44 -10.49
CA ASP A 76 5.29 4.41 -11.15
C ASP A 76 5.96 5.28 -10.07
N ALA A 77 7.24 5.01 -9.81
CA ALA A 77 8.02 5.72 -8.81
C ALA A 77 8.30 7.19 -9.21
N GLY A 78 8.35 7.49 -10.52
CA GLY A 78 8.58 8.85 -11.01
C GLY A 78 7.40 9.77 -10.75
N LYS A 79 6.18 9.27 -10.98
CA LYS A 79 4.95 10.02 -10.69
C LYS A 79 4.46 9.87 -9.25
N MET A 80 5.00 8.91 -8.49
CA MET A 80 4.52 8.51 -7.17
C MET A 80 3.04 8.14 -7.18
N GLU A 81 2.67 7.33 -8.17
CA GLU A 81 1.32 6.78 -8.37
C GLU A 81 1.40 5.27 -8.55
N GLY A 82 0.35 4.57 -8.15
CA GLY A 82 0.25 3.14 -8.35
C GLY A 82 -1.17 2.69 -8.56
N THR A 83 -1.35 1.68 -9.39
CA THR A 83 -2.65 1.10 -9.73
C THR A 83 -2.83 -0.22 -9.02
N TYR A 84 -3.97 -0.38 -8.34
CA TYR A 84 -4.35 -1.64 -7.72
C TYR A 84 -4.99 -2.55 -8.78
N LYS A 85 -4.19 -3.36 -9.49
CA LYS A 85 -4.66 -4.12 -10.67
C LYS A 85 -5.79 -5.09 -10.34
N ARG A 86 -5.58 -5.89 -9.31
CA ARG A 86 -6.50 -6.97 -8.91
C ARG A 86 -6.39 -7.26 -7.43
N LYS A 87 -7.37 -8.02 -6.92
CA LYS A 87 -7.26 -8.61 -5.59
C LYS A 87 -6.11 -9.64 -5.59
N PRO A 88 -5.25 -9.65 -4.56
CA PRO A 88 -4.21 -10.66 -4.44
C PRO A 88 -4.83 -12.04 -4.22
N GLU A 89 -4.23 -13.05 -4.83
CA GLU A 89 -4.55 -14.45 -4.59
C GLU A 89 -3.70 -14.99 -3.43
N ARG A 90 -3.97 -16.23 -2.99
CA ARG A 90 -3.20 -16.82 -1.89
C ARG A 90 -1.72 -17.03 -2.23
N SER A 91 -1.44 -17.37 -3.49
CA SER A 91 -0.09 -17.55 -4.05
C SER A 91 0.73 -16.26 -4.07
N ASP A 92 0.08 -15.10 -4.08
CA ASP A 92 0.68 -13.78 -4.07
C ASP A 92 1.16 -13.35 -2.64
N LEU A 93 0.77 -14.09 -1.61
CA LEU A 93 1.06 -13.79 -0.21
C LEU A 93 2.13 -14.74 0.35
N SER A 94 2.83 -14.32 1.41
CA SER A 94 3.83 -15.17 2.08
C SER A 94 3.22 -16.51 2.48
N ALA A 95 3.94 -17.59 2.17
CA ALA A 95 3.54 -18.96 2.52
C ALA A 95 3.63 -19.23 4.03
N ASP A 96 4.36 -18.39 4.77
CA ASP A 96 4.62 -18.58 6.20
C ASP A 96 3.38 -18.32 7.08
N ILE A 97 2.34 -17.69 6.52
CA ILE A 97 1.09 -17.41 7.21
C ILE A 97 0.14 -18.60 7.03
N ASN A 98 -0.19 -19.32 8.10
CA ASN A 98 -1.22 -20.37 8.09
C ASN A 98 -2.58 -19.79 8.49
N GLU A 99 -3.38 -19.38 7.51
CA GLU A 99 -4.71 -18.80 7.74
C GLU A 99 -5.72 -19.78 8.36
N HIS A 100 -5.52 -21.09 8.19
CA HIS A 100 -6.41 -22.13 8.74
C HIS A 100 -6.52 -22.05 10.28
N LEU A 101 -5.39 -21.80 10.96
CA LEU A 101 -5.35 -21.67 12.42
C LEU A 101 -6.19 -20.47 12.92
N ILE A 102 -6.31 -19.42 12.11
CA ILE A 102 -7.15 -18.25 12.43
C ILE A 102 -8.63 -18.61 12.29
N VAL A 103 -9.01 -19.38 11.26
CA VAL A 103 -10.39 -19.85 11.06
C VAL A 103 -10.82 -20.76 12.22
N GLU A 104 -9.97 -21.70 12.62
CA GLU A 104 -10.22 -22.59 13.75
C GLU A 104 -10.45 -21.81 15.07
N LEU A 105 -9.67 -20.75 15.31
CA LEU A 105 -9.78 -19.93 16.51
C LEU A 105 -11.16 -19.26 16.63
N TYR A 106 -11.70 -18.74 15.54
CA TYR A 106 -13.00 -18.03 15.51
C TYR A 106 -14.21 -18.96 15.27
N SER A 107 -13.99 -20.27 15.09
CA SER A 107 -15.05 -21.27 14.93
C SER A 107 -15.42 -21.99 16.24
N LYS A 108 -14.81 -21.58 17.36
CA LYS A 108 -15.16 -21.99 18.72
C LYS A 108 -16.24 -21.07 19.28
#